data_AF-A0A443HYK2-F1
#
_entry.id   AF-A0A443HYK2-F1
#
_cell.length_a   1.000
_cell.length_b   1.000
_cell.length_c   1.000
_cell.angle_alpha   90.00
_cell.angle_beta   90.00
_cell.angle_gamma   90.00
#
_symmetry.space_group_name_H-M   'P 1'
#
loop_
_entity.id
_entity.type
_entity.pdbx_description
1 polymer ?
#
loop_
_entity_poly.entity_id
_entity_poly.type
_entity_poly.pdbx_seq_one_letter_code
_entity_poly.pdbx_strand_id
1 'polypeptide(L)'
;MKPTTTTILLFPILALLSLSTSTSAKKTCTPSFDYCADDLIKSNGFTESDLKAVLNGTDLATDDLKDILFHCKNPGIVGHPKLCSNGCTTGQPQGSHGC
;
A
#
# COMPACT_ATOMS: atom_id res chain seq x y z
N MET A 1 63.02 -28.13 -16.60
CA MET A 1 62.78 -26.86 -15.86
C MET A 1 61.37 -26.37 -16.23
N LYS A 2 60.56 -25.98 -15.24
CA LYS A 2 59.09 -25.81 -15.28
C LYS A 2 58.60 -24.69 -16.23
N PRO A 3 57.42 -24.83 -16.86
CA PRO A 3 56.66 -23.67 -17.32
C PRO A 3 56.00 -22.98 -16.13
N THR A 4 56.30 -21.69 -15.95
CA THR A 4 55.68 -20.84 -14.94
C THR A 4 54.26 -20.46 -15.39
N THR A 5 53.30 -20.96 -14.62
CA THR A 5 51.90 -20.54 -14.58
C THR A 5 51.80 -19.04 -14.31
N THR A 6 51.16 -18.28 -15.19
CA THR A 6 50.63 -16.95 -14.89
C THR A 6 49.17 -16.90 -15.31
N THR A 7 48.30 -17.21 -14.36
CA THR A 7 46.84 -17.08 -14.45
C THR A 7 46.49 -15.59 -14.34
N ILE A 8 46.26 -14.91 -15.46
CA ILE A 8 45.65 -13.57 -15.46
C ILE A 8 44.13 -13.77 -15.50
N LEU A 9 43.52 -13.71 -14.32
CA LEU A 9 42.07 -13.60 -14.15
C LEU A 9 41.62 -12.24 -14.70
N LEU A 10 41.18 -12.20 -15.95
CA LEU A 10 40.55 -11.02 -16.54
C LEU A 10 39.07 -10.98 -16.10
N PHE A 11 38.81 -10.37 -14.94
CA PHE A 11 37.47 -9.97 -14.50
C PHE A 11 37.21 -8.53 -14.97
N PRO A 12 36.37 -8.27 -16.01
CA PRO A 12 35.75 -6.98 -16.18
C PRO A 12 34.38 -6.97 -15.51
N ILE A 13 34.38 -6.32 -14.35
CA ILE A 13 33.33 -5.59 -13.64
C ILE A 13 31.96 -5.50 -14.35
N LEU A 14 31.01 -6.12 -13.67
CA LEU A 14 29.57 -5.89 -13.56
C LEU A 14 29.08 -4.44 -13.81
N ALA A 15 28.12 -4.27 -14.73
CA ALA A 15 27.13 -3.20 -14.68
C ALA A 15 25.80 -3.67 -15.30
N LEU A 16 25.13 -4.62 -14.65
CA LEU A 16 23.70 -4.84 -14.86
C LEU A 16 22.97 -3.66 -14.21
N LEU A 17 22.72 -2.59 -14.97
CA LEU A 17 21.71 -1.59 -14.62
C LEU A 17 20.34 -2.25 -14.82
N SER A 18 19.96 -3.12 -13.89
CA SER A 18 18.55 -3.46 -13.68
C SER A 18 17.89 -2.22 -13.09
N LEU A 19 17.44 -1.32 -13.96
CA LEU A 19 16.53 -0.25 -13.59
C LEU A 19 15.20 -0.94 -13.27
N SER A 20 15.08 -1.42 -12.03
CA SER A 20 13.84 -1.92 -11.46
C SER A 20 12.87 -0.74 -11.43
N THR A 21 12.18 -0.48 -12.52
CA THR A 21 11.02 0.42 -12.53
C THR A 21 9.99 -0.26 -11.64
N SER A 22 10.04 0.09 -10.36
CA SER A 22 9.00 -0.24 -9.41
C SER A 22 7.77 0.49 -9.92
N THR A 23 6.95 -0.19 -10.72
CA THR A 23 5.60 0.24 -10.98
C THR A 23 4.86 0.06 -9.66
N SER A 24 5.07 0.98 -8.72
CA SER A 24 4.26 1.07 -7.53
C SER A 24 2.84 1.19 -8.03
N ALA A 25 2.02 0.15 -7.82
CA ALA A 25 0.59 0.24 -8.08
C ALA A 25 0.12 1.54 -7.41
N LYS A 26 -0.38 2.48 -8.22
CA LYS A 26 -0.73 3.82 -7.72
C LYS A 26 -1.82 3.62 -6.68
N LYS A 27 -1.52 3.91 -5.42
CA LYS A 27 -2.47 3.89 -4.31
C LYS A 27 -3.64 4.78 -4.69
N THR A 28 -4.79 4.19 -4.98
CA THR A 28 -5.95 4.94 -5.45
C THR A 28 -7.23 4.22 -5.09
N CYS A 29 -8.20 4.96 -4.59
CA CYS A 29 -9.57 4.52 -4.39
C CYS A 29 -10.51 5.28 -5.33
N THR A 30 -11.74 4.79 -5.53
CA THR A 30 -12.74 5.50 -6.35
C THR A 30 -13.26 6.71 -5.57
N PRO A 31 -13.12 7.94 -6.08
CA PRO A 31 -13.62 9.12 -5.38
C PRO A 31 -15.11 8.99 -5.03
N SER A 32 -15.48 9.49 -3.85
CA SER A 32 -16.83 9.45 -3.26
C SER A 32 -17.28 8.08 -2.76
N PHE A 33 -16.45 7.04 -2.86
CA PHE A 33 -16.79 5.71 -2.33
C PHE A 33 -16.18 5.55 -0.94
N ASP A 34 -16.88 4.82 -0.08
CA ASP A 34 -16.37 4.43 1.22
C ASP A 34 -15.75 3.04 1.14
N TYR A 35 -14.73 2.78 1.95
CA TYR A 35 -14.00 1.51 1.95
C TYR A 35 -13.62 1.10 3.37
N CYS A 36 -13.73 -0.19 3.66
CA CYS A 36 -13.07 -0.76 4.82
C CYS A 36 -11.56 -0.81 4.57
N ALA A 37 -10.78 -0.80 5.66
CA ALA A 37 -9.31 -0.94 5.59
C ALA A 37 -8.88 -2.15 4.76
N ASP A 38 -9.55 -3.28 4.96
CA ASP A 38 -9.29 -4.53 4.24
C ASP A 38 -9.41 -4.40 2.72
N ASP A 39 -10.43 -3.68 2.22
CA ASP A 39 -10.64 -3.48 0.78
C ASP A 39 -9.53 -2.59 0.21
N LEU A 40 -9.16 -1.52 0.93
CA LEU A 40 -8.08 -0.62 0.52
C LEU A 40 -6.73 -1.33 0.42
N ILE A 41 -6.46 -2.24 1.36
CA ILE A 41 -5.21 -3.00 1.42
C ILE A 41 -5.18 -4.09 0.34
N LYS A 42 -6.27 -4.86 0.20
CA LYS A 42 -6.32 -6.00 -0.72
C LYS A 42 -6.44 -5.57 -2.19
N SER A 43 -7.14 -4.47 -2.47
CA SER A 43 -7.53 -4.12 -3.84
C SER A 43 -7.00 -2.77 -4.33
N ASN A 44 -6.61 -1.86 -3.44
CA ASN A 44 -6.25 -0.48 -3.82
C ASN A 44 -4.78 -0.11 -3.53
N GLY A 45 -3.98 -1.08 -3.07
CA GLY A 45 -2.54 -0.94 -2.89
C GLY A 45 -2.13 -0.12 -1.66
N PHE A 46 -3.07 0.20 -0.76
CA PHE A 46 -2.76 0.86 0.51
C PHE A 46 -2.14 -0.13 1.49
N THR A 47 -1.43 0.39 2.48
CA THR A 47 -0.90 -0.38 3.61
C THR A 47 -1.58 0.06 4.89
N GLU A 48 -1.53 -0.75 5.95
CA GLU A 48 -2.01 -0.33 7.26
C GLU A 48 -1.36 0.97 7.74
N SER A 49 -0.08 1.18 7.43
CA SER A 49 0.62 2.41 7.79
C SER A 49 0.04 3.63 7.08
N ASP A 50 -0.39 3.50 5.82
CA ASP A 50 -1.04 4.59 5.10
C ASP A 50 -2.38 4.93 5.78
N LEU A 51 -3.15 3.92 6.19
CA LEU A 51 -4.44 4.12 6.85
C LEU A 51 -4.28 4.72 8.26
N LYS A 52 -3.32 4.23 9.05
CA LYS A 52 -2.98 4.80 10.36
C LYS A 52 -2.51 6.25 10.26
N ALA A 53 -1.80 6.61 9.19
CA ALA A 53 -1.42 7.99 8.94
C ALA A 53 -2.64 8.90 8.70
N VAL A 54 -3.72 8.38 8.10
CA VAL A 54 -4.99 9.12 7.93
C VAL A 54 -5.72 9.33 9.26
N LEU A 55 -5.58 8.40 10.20
CA LEU A 55 -6.19 8.51 11.55
C LEU A 55 -5.36 9.36 12.52
N ASN A 56 -4.11 9.67 12.19
CA ASN A 56 -3.25 10.42 13.08
C ASN A 56 -3.81 11.84 13.31
N GLY A 57 -3.99 12.23 14.57
CA GLY A 57 -4.58 13.50 14.95
C GLY A 57 -6.11 13.54 14.91
N THR A 58 -6.78 12.42 14.62
CA THR A 58 -8.22 12.26 14.86
C THR A 58 -8.48 11.60 16.21
N ASP A 59 -9.73 11.60 16.64
CA ASP A 59 -10.24 10.82 17.78
C ASP A 59 -10.17 9.29 17.56
N LEU A 60 -9.91 8.86 16.33
CA LEU A 60 -9.88 7.45 15.91
C LEU A 60 -8.46 6.87 15.82
N ALA A 61 -7.43 7.62 16.24
CA ALA A 61 -6.03 7.22 16.11
C ALA A 61 -5.70 5.89 16.82
N THR A 62 -6.49 5.50 17.83
CA THR A 62 -6.32 4.27 18.61
C THR A 62 -7.33 3.17 18.28
N ASP A 63 -8.29 3.44 17.41
CA ASP A 63 -9.31 2.46 17.03
C ASP A 63 -8.74 1.39 16.08
N ASP A 64 -9.43 0.25 16.04
CA ASP A 64 -9.06 -0.86 15.16
C ASP A 64 -9.47 -0.52 13.72
N LEU A 65 -8.53 -0.67 12.77
CA LEU A 65 -8.77 -0.39 11.35
C LEU A 65 -9.95 -1.19 10.77
N LYS A 66 -10.24 -2.37 11.32
CA LYS A 66 -11.40 -3.18 10.90
C LYS A 66 -12.74 -2.51 11.21
N ASP A 67 -12.76 -1.59 12.19
CA ASP A 67 -13.94 -0.88 12.64
C ASP A 67 -14.02 0.51 12.00
N ILE A 68 -13.09 0.87 11.12
CA ILE A 68 -13.06 2.17 10.45
C ILE A 68 -13.48 2.05 8.99
N LEU A 69 -14.47 2.88 8.63
CA LEU A 69 -14.87 3.15 7.26
C LEU A 69 -14.18 4.42 6.77
N PHE A 70 -13.46 4.34 5.66
CA PHE A 70 -12.74 5.46 5.08
C PHE A 70 -13.43 5.98 3.83
N HIS A 71 -13.69 7.29 3.79
CA HIS A 71 -14.22 7.96 2.62
C HIS A 71 -13.13 8.34 1.62
N CYS A 72 -13.22 7.84 0.39
CA CYS A 72 -12.31 8.21 -0.66
C CYS A 72 -12.64 9.59 -1.23
N LYS A 73 -11.67 10.50 -1.23
CA LYS A 73 -11.80 11.86 -1.78
C LYS A 73 -11.16 11.97 -3.14
N ASN A 74 -11.61 12.92 -3.97
CA ASN A 74 -10.89 13.32 -5.20
C ASN A 74 -9.46 13.78 -4.82
N PRO A 75 -8.37 13.29 -5.47
CA PRO A 75 -8.28 12.51 -6.71
C PRO A 75 -8.09 10.99 -6.56
N GLY A 76 -8.68 10.38 -5.54
CA GLY A 76 -8.56 8.95 -5.23
C GLY A 76 -7.74 8.69 -3.98
N ILE A 77 -7.80 9.60 -3.00
CA ILE A 77 -7.07 9.52 -1.74
C ILE A 77 -8.02 9.15 -0.60
N VAL A 78 -7.54 8.32 0.32
CA VAL A 78 -8.30 7.91 1.51
C VAL A 78 -8.41 9.09 2.48
N GLY A 79 -9.59 9.34 3.05
CA GLY A 79 -9.83 10.42 4.00
C GLY A 79 -11.12 10.27 4.80
N HIS A 80 -11.42 11.26 5.66
CA HIS A 80 -12.62 11.31 6.54
C HIS A 80 -13.02 9.95 7.13
N PRO A 81 -12.24 9.44 8.09
CA PRO A 81 -12.56 8.19 8.75
C PRO A 81 -13.85 8.31 9.58
N LYS A 82 -14.62 7.22 9.63
CA LYS A 82 -15.80 7.08 10.46
C LYS A 82 -15.71 5.76 11.22
N LEU A 83 -15.97 5.81 12.52
CA LEU A 83 -16.08 4.61 13.35
C LEU A 83 -17.40 3.87 13.07
N CYS A 84 -17.29 2.56 12.89
CA CYS A 84 -18.41 1.63 12.76
C CYS A 84 -18.58 0.85 14.06
N SER A 85 -19.69 1.09 14.77
CA SER A 85 -19.96 0.45 16.06
C SER A 85 -20.05 -1.08 16.00
N ASN A 86 -20.33 -1.66 14.83
CA ASN A 86 -20.44 -3.09 14.60
C ASN A 86 -19.35 -3.65 13.67
N GLY A 87 -18.28 -2.88 13.48
CA GLY A 87 -17.25 -3.18 12.48
C GLY A 87 -17.62 -2.71 11.07
N CYS A 88 -16.61 -2.55 10.23
CA CYS A 88 -16.79 -2.17 8.83
C CYS A 88 -17.12 -3.41 7.99
N THR A 89 -18.20 -3.34 7.19
CA THR A 89 -18.61 -4.45 6.34
C THR A 89 -18.04 -4.28 4.94
N THR A 90 -17.19 -5.20 4.48
CA THR A 90 -16.61 -5.13 3.14
C THR A 90 -17.70 -5.25 2.06
N GLY A 91 -17.62 -4.43 1.03
CA GLY A 91 -18.53 -4.50 -0.11
C GLY A 91 -17.78 -5.00 -1.34
N GLN A 92 -18.16 -6.19 -1.82
CA GLN A 92 -17.67 -6.73 -3.07
C GLN A 92 -18.66 -6.34 -4.19
N PRO A 93 -18.23 -5.90 -5.39
CA PRO A 93 -16.85 -5.70 -5.87
C PRO A 93 -16.32 -4.25 -5.78
N GLN A 94 -17.08 -3.28 -5.24
CA GLN A 94 -16.64 -1.88 -5.21
C GLN A 94 -17.09 -1.14 -3.94
N GLY A 95 -16.15 -0.92 -3.02
CA GLY A 95 -16.36 -0.11 -1.81
C GLY A 95 -17.24 -0.78 -0.77
N SER A 96 -17.05 -0.43 0.50
CA SER A 96 -17.97 -0.78 1.57
C SER A 96 -19.17 0.16 1.53
N HIS A 97 -20.37 -0.39 1.62
CA HIS A 97 -21.61 0.41 1.63
C HIS A 97 -22.02 0.91 3.02
N GLY A 98 -21.23 0.59 4.07
CA GLY A 98 -21.49 1.17 5.39
C GLY A 98 -20.87 0.44 6.58
N CYS A 99 -21.00 1.14 7.70
CA CYS A 99 -21.25 0.56 9.00
C CYS A 99 -22.73 0.12 9.06
#